data_AF-A0A937XAR5-F1
#
_entry.id   AF-A0A937XAR5-F1
#
_cell.length_a   1.000
_cell.length_b   1.000
_cell.length_c   1.000
_cell.angle_alpha   90.00
_cell.angle_beta   90.00
_cell.angle_gamma   90.00
#
_symmetry.space_group_name_H-M   'P 1'
#
loop_
_entity.id
_entity.type
_entity.pdbx_description
1 polymer ?
#
loop_
_entity_poly.entity_id
_entity_poly.type
_entity_poly.pdbx_seq_one_letter_code
_entity_poly.pdbx_strand_id
1 'polypeptide(L)'
;MEVVSNPEEPAHPPVTYDMKELWRLSSEAANGFLVFGLISDVEVDSLGNVYLLDTLLMTIHVLSPAGEYLRSISQEGEGPGDLRSANDLFIDSEGNALVAEYAASRLSRFSPEAIPLGTWEPARVDSALVRPYGVRLVPGGLALECRSLRPRGDRATLRYFCGLFNQDGSLQKKLFERKIELDRAKGIEFREAEAERVWCWTTDDRGGVYLAPEYSEYRILCFDNRGVLQRIIERKHRRVQRTAEEIEEELAILTAEHQAFPNASCSVESYRRAVVNLLARDDGCLWVRTAEGWAPGESGIALIVDEFQADGIFERQVKLQGRIDAREDLIRIHGDLCFRMTSSLGSYVSALSAGTDSSEHRPAGGAPEVICYQLELVR
;
A
#
# COMPACT_ATOMS: atom_id res chain seq x y z
N MET A 1 24.81 9.47 -5.99
CA MET A 1 23.48 9.83 -6.47
C MET A 1 23.58 10.08 -7.96
N GLU A 2 22.94 9.25 -8.76
CA GLU A 2 22.76 9.41 -10.20
C GLU A 2 21.30 9.74 -10.54
N VAL A 3 21.07 10.41 -11.66
CA VAL A 3 19.71 10.64 -12.20
C VAL A 3 19.64 9.91 -13.53
N VAL A 4 18.67 9.00 -13.66
CA VAL A 4 18.43 8.20 -14.86
C VAL A 4 17.14 8.69 -15.50
N SER A 5 17.28 9.47 -16.57
CA SER A 5 16.15 10.04 -17.30
C SER A 5 15.78 9.13 -18.47
N ASN A 6 14.56 8.58 -18.42
CA ASN A 6 14.04 7.66 -19.42
C ASN A 6 13.13 8.37 -20.45
N PRO A 7 13.15 7.93 -21.71
CA PRO A 7 12.19 8.37 -22.73
C PRO A 7 10.76 7.94 -22.40
N GLU A 8 9.80 8.46 -23.17
CA GLU A 8 8.39 8.07 -23.05
C GLU A 8 8.19 6.62 -23.48
N GLU A 9 8.81 6.21 -24.58
CA GLU A 9 8.77 4.83 -25.08
C GLU A 9 9.87 3.97 -24.45
N PRO A 10 9.61 2.69 -24.13
CA PRO A 10 10.62 1.79 -23.57
C PRO A 10 11.71 1.38 -24.56
N ALA A 11 12.81 0.82 -24.03
CA ALA A 11 13.89 0.26 -24.83
C ALA A 11 13.46 -0.95 -25.69
N HIS A 12 12.50 -1.72 -25.21
CA HIS A 12 12.01 -2.96 -25.83
C HIS A 12 10.48 -3.01 -25.94
N PRO A 13 9.94 -3.79 -26.90
CA PRO A 13 8.50 -3.97 -27.04
C PRO A 13 7.84 -4.53 -25.77
N PRO A 14 6.54 -4.25 -25.54
CA PRO A 14 5.82 -4.81 -24.41
C PRO A 14 5.76 -6.33 -24.43
N VAL A 15 5.70 -6.92 -23.23
CA VAL A 15 5.43 -8.36 -23.02
C VAL A 15 4.08 -8.54 -22.33
N THR A 16 3.44 -9.68 -22.56
CA THR A 16 2.13 -10.00 -21.95
C THR A 16 2.24 -11.24 -21.07
N TYR A 17 1.67 -11.16 -19.88
CA TYR A 17 1.45 -12.30 -18.99
C TYR A 17 -0.03 -12.61 -18.93
N ASP A 18 -0.39 -13.89 -19.04
CA ASP A 18 -1.73 -14.36 -18.73
C ASP A 18 -1.87 -14.60 -17.22
N MET A 19 -2.95 -14.12 -16.63
CA MET A 19 -3.28 -14.37 -15.23
C MET A 19 -4.13 -15.65 -15.13
N LYS A 20 -3.45 -16.77 -14.91
CA LYS A 20 -4.10 -18.08 -14.78
C LYS A 20 -4.57 -18.30 -13.35
N GLU A 21 -5.88 -18.37 -13.16
CA GLU A 21 -6.46 -18.56 -11.83
C GLU A 21 -5.99 -19.90 -11.24
N LEU A 22 -5.39 -19.82 -10.05
CA LEU A 22 -5.01 -21.00 -9.26
C LEU A 22 -6.13 -21.40 -8.32
N TRP A 23 -6.67 -20.42 -7.59
CA TRP A 23 -7.78 -20.62 -6.66
C TRP A 23 -8.48 -19.28 -6.36
N ARG A 24 -9.71 -19.41 -5.84
CA ARG A 24 -10.57 -18.30 -5.44
C ARG A 24 -11.24 -18.65 -4.12
N LEU A 25 -11.33 -17.66 -3.25
CA LEU A 25 -12.08 -17.73 -2.00
C LEU A 25 -13.06 -16.56 -1.92
N SER A 26 -14.26 -16.85 -1.44
CA SER A 26 -15.26 -15.85 -1.07
C SER A 26 -15.89 -16.25 0.26
N SER A 27 -16.51 -15.30 0.95
CA SER A 27 -17.24 -15.57 2.20
C SER A 27 -18.33 -16.65 2.05
N GLU A 28 -18.82 -16.91 0.83
CA GLU A 28 -19.80 -17.96 0.53
C GLU A 28 -19.15 -19.30 0.20
N ALA A 29 -17.98 -19.30 -0.45
CA ALA A 29 -17.27 -20.52 -0.88
C ALA A 29 -16.60 -21.29 0.27
N ALA A 30 -16.29 -20.63 1.39
CA ALA A 30 -15.58 -21.25 2.50
C ALA A 30 -16.46 -22.10 3.46
N ASN A 31 -17.65 -22.52 3.03
CA ASN A 31 -18.61 -23.33 3.81
C ASN A 31 -18.91 -22.77 5.22
N GLY A 32 -18.77 -21.44 5.41
CA GLY A 32 -19.01 -20.75 6.69
C GLY A 32 -17.84 -20.70 7.68
N PHE A 33 -16.66 -21.25 7.35
CA PHE A 33 -15.48 -21.21 8.24
C PHE A 33 -14.63 -19.93 8.08
N LEU A 34 -14.73 -19.25 6.94
CA LEU A 34 -13.99 -18.03 6.63
C LEU A 34 -14.98 -16.96 6.21
N VAL A 35 -15.01 -15.86 6.96
CA VAL A 35 -15.83 -14.68 6.65
C VAL A 35 -14.87 -13.53 6.40
N PHE A 36 -14.91 -12.97 5.20
CA PHE A 36 -14.16 -11.76 4.89
C PHE A 36 -14.99 -10.51 5.21
N GLY A 37 -14.37 -9.62 5.97
CA GLY A 37 -14.73 -8.23 6.14
C GLY A 37 -14.09 -7.39 5.04
N LEU A 38 -12.90 -6.82 5.30
CA LEU A 38 -12.16 -6.00 4.33
C LEU A 38 -10.71 -6.49 4.22
N ILE A 39 -10.45 -7.33 3.22
CA ILE A 39 -9.08 -7.76 2.91
C ILE A 39 -8.37 -6.60 2.23
N SER A 40 -7.38 -6.03 2.93
CA SER A 40 -6.66 -4.84 2.44
C SER A 40 -5.23 -5.14 2.03
N ASP A 41 -4.69 -6.29 2.46
CA ASP A 41 -3.33 -6.68 2.17
C ASP A 41 -3.16 -8.19 2.12
N VAL A 42 -2.12 -8.61 1.39
CA VAL A 42 -1.73 -10.01 1.26
C VAL A 42 -0.21 -10.12 1.18
N GLU A 43 0.34 -11.10 1.90
CA GLU A 43 1.75 -11.44 1.92
C GLU A 43 1.93 -12.95 1.75
N VAL A 44 3.12 -13.37 1.30
CA VAL A 44 3.44 -14.78 1.04
C VAL A 44 4.72 -15.14 1.76
N ASP A 45 4.72 -16.22 2.54
CA ASP A 45 5.94 -16.71 3.20
C ASP A 45 6.80 -17.57 2.25
N SER A 46 8.02 -17.93 2.70
CA SER A 46 8.95 -18.75 1.92
C SER A 46 8.49 -20.20 1.67
N LEU A 47 7.43 -20.65 2.35
CA LEU A 47 6.77 -21.93 2.11
C LEU A 47 5.57 -21.81 1.15
N GLY A 48 5.25 -20.59 0.70
CA GLY A 48 4.12 -20.27 -0.17
C GLY A 48 2.79 -20.14 0.57
N ASN A 49 2.77 -20.13 1.90
CA ASN A 49 1.54 -19.85 2.63
C ASN A 49 1.15 -18.38 2.43
N VAL A 50 -0.14 -18.14 2.30
CA VAL A 50 -0.70 -16.82 2.00
C VAL A 50 -1.34 -16.24 3.25
N TYR A 51 -0.93 -15.04 3.63
CA TYR A 51 -1.44 -14.32 4.79
C TYR A 51 -2.30 -13.16 4.30
N LEU A 52 -3.57 -13.15 4.68
CA LEU A 52 -4.52 -12.11 4.31
C LEU A 52 -4.82 -11.25 5.54
N LEU A 53 -4.60 -9.94 5.43
CA LEU A 53 -4.96 -9.00 6.49
C LEU A 53 -6.39 -8.48 6.28
N ASP A 54 -7.30 -8.93 7.14
CA ASP A 54 -8.64 -8.37 7.26
C ASP A 54 -8.65 -7.20 8.25
N THR A 55 -8.74 -5.99 7.73
CA THR A 55 -8.68 -4.76 8.54
C THR A 55 -10.04 -4.35 9.09
N LEU A 56 -11.13 -4.99 8.69
CA LEU A 56 -12.41 -4.80 9.34
C LEU A 56 -12.55 -5.74 10.55
N LEU A 57 -12.04 -6.96 10.44
CA LEU A 57 -12.12 -7.99 11.50
C LEU A 57 -10.86 -8.05 12.38
N MET A 58 -9.84 -7.24 12.10
CA MET A 58 -8.53 -7.26 12.77
C MET A 58 -7.91 -8.67 12.83
N THR A 59 -8.15 -9.44 11.77
CA THR A 59 -7.81 -10.86 11.69
C THR A 59 -6.82 -11.08 10.56
N ILE A 60 -5.75 -11.81 10.84
CA ILE A 60 -4.88 -12.35 9.79
C ILE A 60 -5.31 -13.79 9.51
N HIS A 61 -5.76 -14.06 8.28
CA HIS A 61 -6.07 -15.40 7.81
C HIS A 61 -4.87 -16.02 7.11
N VAL A 62 -4.51 -17.25 7.47
CA VAL A 62 -3.42 -18.00 6.83
C VAL A 62 -4.02 -19.10 5.97
N LEU A 63 -3.59 -19.14 4.72
CA LEU A 63 -3.99 -20.11 3.73
C LEU A 63 -2.77 -20.93 3.27
N SER A 64 -3.01 -22.16 2.85
CA SER A 64 -2.01 -22.95 2.15
C SER A 64 -1.73 -22.36 0.76
N PRO A 65 -0.63 -22.75 0.08
CA PRO A 65 -0.39 -22.34 -1.30
C PRO A 65 -1.54 -22.71 -2.26
N ALA A 66 -2.34 -23.72 -1.92
CA ALA A 66 -3.50 -24.16 -2.67
C ALA A 66 -4.80 -23.41 -2.32
N GLY A 67 -4.74 -22.41 -1.45
CA GLY A 67 -5.90 -21.61 -1.03
C GLY A 67 -6.75 -22.28 0.05
N GLU A 68 -6.27 -23.33 0.71
CA GLU A 68 -6.99 -23.97 1.81
C GLU A 68 -6.78 -23.18 3.11
N TYR A 69 -7.85 -22.87 3.84
CA TYR A 69 -7.73 -22.21 5.13
C TYR A 69 -6.99 -23.07 6.15
N LEU A 70 -5.93 -22.52 6.73
CA LEU A 70 -5.11 -23.19 7.74
C LEU A 70 -5.48 -22.74 9.17
N ARG A 71 -5.48 -21.42 9.40
CA ARG A 71 -5.70 -20.81 10.73
C ARG A 71 -5.90 -19.29 10.64
N SER A 72 -6.30 -18.69 11.76
CA SER A 72 -6.23 -17.24 12.00
C SER A 72 -5.24 -16.95 13.12
N ILE A 73 -4.55 -15.81 13.06
CA ILE A 73 -3.46 -15.45 14.01
C ILE A 73 -3.88 -14.36 15.01
N SER A 74 -4.95 -13.63 14.74
CA SER A 74 -5.37 -12.49 15.54
C SER A 74 -6.89 -12.29 15.54
N GLN A 75 -7.35 -11.40 16.40
CA GLN A 75 -8.72 -10.89 16.48
C GLN A 75 -8.68 -9.43 16.97
N GLU A 76 -9.81 -8.73 16.92
CA GLU A 76 -9.93 -7.40 17.52
C GLU A 76 -9.87 -7.46 19.05
N GLY A 77 -9.05 -6.62 19.68
CA GLY A 77 -8.95 -6.56 21.13
C GLY A 77 -7.70 -5.85 21.65
N GLU A 78 -7.41 -6.03 22.94
CA GLU A 78 -6.24 -5.45 23.62
C GLU A 78 -5.37 -6.49 24.33
N GLY A 79 -5.75 -7.76 24.25
CA GLY A 79 -5.00 -8.87 24.82
C GLY A 79 -3.74 -9.22 24.03
N PRO A 80 -2.89 -10.12 24.56
CA PRO A 80 -1.72 -10.61 23.84
C PRO A 80 -2.12 -11.27 22.52
N GLY A 81 -1.66 -10.70 21.40
CA GLY A 81 -1.97 -11.18 20.05
C GLY A 81 -3.23 -10.59 19.42
N ASP A 82 -3.99 -9.78 20.16
CA ASP A 82 -5.09 -9.01 19.58
C ASP A 82 -4.55 -7.78 18.85
N LEU A 83 -5.23 -7.37 17.77
CA LEU A 83 -4.87 -6.23 16.94
C LEU A 83 -5.89 -5.10 17.05
N ARG A 84 -5.42 -3.86 16.89
CA ARG A 84 -6.26 -2.65 16.73
C ARG A 84 -5.77 -1.76 15.61
N SER A 85 -6.67 -1.44 14.67
CA SER A 85 -6.37 -0.54 13.55
C SER A 85 -5.11 -0.96 12.80
N ALA A 86 -5.04 -2.24 12.45
CA ALA A 86 -4.01 -2.79 11.58
C ALA A 86 -4.16 -2.20 10.17
N ASN A 87 -3.06 -1.77 9.57
CA ASN A 87 -3.06 -1.12 8.25
C ASN A 87 -2.20 -1.83 7.20
N ASP A 88 -1.13 -2.50 7.63
CA ASP A 88 -0.14 -3.13 6.75
C ASP A 88 0.38 -4.39 7.42
N LEU A 89 0.65 -5.41 6.60
CA LEU A 89 1.19 -6.69 7.00
C LEU A 89 2.51 -6.92 6.25
N PHE A 90 3.51 -7.42 6.97
CA PHE A 90 4.76 -7.87 6.37
C PHE A 90 5.15 -9.24 6.94
N ILE A 91 5.55 -10.16 6.07
CA ILE A 91 6.10 -11.46 6.47
C ILE A 91 7.60 -11.44 6.23
N ASP A 92 8.40 -11.64 7.27
CA ASP A 92 9.86 -11.69 7.13
C ASP A 92 10.35 -13.04 6.58
N SER A 93 11.65 -13.12 6.27
CA SER A 93 12.27 -14.34 5.72
C SER A 93 12.22 -15.55 6.66
N GLU A 94 11.98 -15.34 7.97
CA GLU A 94 11.80 -16.39 8.96
C GLU A 94 10.32 -16.80 9.11
N GLY A 95 9.41 -16.14 8.39
CA GLY A 95 7.97 -16.35 8.44
C GLY A 95 7.27 -15.64 9.59
N ASN A 96 7.94 -14.72 10.30
CA ASN A 96 7.29 -13.92 11.33
C ASN A 96 6.41 -12.85 10.66
N ALA A 97 5.22 -12.65 11.20
CA ALA A 97 4.34 -11.57 10.79
C ALA A 97 4.59 -10.30 11.62
N LEU A 98 4.77 -9.18 10.93
CA LEU A 98 4.83 -7.83 11.50
C LEU A 98 3.60 -7.06 11.03
N VAL A 99 2.87 -6.45 11.96
CA VAL A 99 1.64 -5.70 11.66
C VAL A 99 1.77 -4.27 12.14
N ALA A 100 1.57 -3.30 11.25
CA ALA A 100 1.52 -1.90 11.62
C ALA A 100 0.14 -1.53 12.18
N GLU A 101 0.09 -1.15 13.46
CA GLU A 101 -1.13 -0.70 14.14
C GLU A 101 -1.11 0.82 14.30
N TYR A 102 -1.70 1.50 13.33
CA TYR A 102 -1.57 2.95 13.16
C TYR A 102 -2.12 3.74 14.36
N ALA A 103 -3.30 3.38 14.88
CA ALA A 103 -3.89 4.07 16.02
C ALA A 103 -3.14 3.76 17.33
N ALA A 104 -2.72 2.49 17.50
CA ALA A 104 -1.96 2.03 18.65
C ALA A 104 -0.49 2.50 18.65
N SER A 105 -0.02 3.07 17.53
CA SER A 105 1.34 3.62 17.39
C SER A 105 2.44 2.60 17.65
N ARG A 106 2.21 1.35 17.22
CA ARG A 106 3.10 0.21 17.48
C ARG A 106 3.11 -0.75 16.29
N LEU A 107 4.02 -1.70 16.34
CA LEU A 107 4.03 -2.91 15.53
C LEU A 107 3.73 -4.12 16.41
N SER A 108 2.84 -4.99 15.99
CA SER A 108 2.62 -6.30 16.61
C SER A 108 3.38 -7.38 15.85
N ARG A 109 3.94 -8.35 16.58
CA ARG A 109 4.75 -9.43 16.01
C ARG A 109 4.20 -10.80 16.36
N PHE A 110 4.22 -11.71 15.38
CA PHE A 110 3.81 -13.09 15.54
C PHE A 110 4.83 -14.01 14.90
N SER A 111 5.08 -15.15 15.54
CA SER A 111 5.86 -16.24 14.95
C SER A 111 5.09 -16.93 13.82
N PRO A 112 5.76 -17.73 12.97
CA PRO A 112 5.08 -18.58 11.99
C PRO A 112 3.99 -19.46 12.62
N GLU A 113 4.20 -19.94 13.85
CA GLU A 113 3.24 -20.75 14.60
C GLU A 113 2.07 -19.95 15.19
N ALA A 114 1.88 -18.69 14.79
CA ALA A 114 0.83 -17.78 15.28
C ALA A 114 0.96 -17.41 16.77
N ILE A 115 2.14 -17.60 17.37
CA ILE A 115 2.39 -17.21 18.76
C ILE A 115 2.77 -15.72 18.80
N PRO A 116 2.08 -14.87 19.59
CA PRO A 116 2.45 -13.48 19.77
C PRO A 116 3.87 -13.35 20.36
N LEU A 117 4.73 -12.60 19.69
CA LEU A 117 6.11 -12.34 20.09
C LEU A 117 6.28 -11.00 20.84
N GLY A 118 5.17 -10.28 21.03
CA GLY A 118 5.14 -8.97 21.68
C GLY A 118 5.01 -7.83 20.69
N THR A 119 5.21 -6.62 21.18
CA THR A 119 5.08 -5.37 20.42
C THR A 119 6.41 -4.65 20.31
N TRP A 120 6.50 -3.79 19.30
CA TRP A 120 7.61 -2.89 19.08
C TRP A 120 7.07 -1.47 18.82
N GLU A 121 7.71 -0.44 19.35
CA GLU A 121 7.21 0.94 19.25
C GLU A 121 8.29 1.86 18.67
N PRO A 122 7.96 2.68 17.65
CA PRO A 122 8.87 3.70 17.19
C PRO A 122 9.00 4.80 18.24
N ALA A 123 10.24 5.20 18.54
CA ALA A 123 10.51 6.33 19.41
C ALA A 123 9.93 7.62 18.82
N ARG A 124 9.66 8.59 19.69
CA ARG A 124 9.20 9.91 19.27
C ARG A 124 10.22 10.57 18.34
N VAL A 125 9.74 11.15 17.25
CA VAL A 125 10.55 11.94 16.30
C VAL A 125 10.15 13.40 16.45
N ASP A 126 11.13 14.29 16.63
CA ASP A 126 10.90 15.73 16.84
C ASP A 126 9.90 16.02 18.00
N SER A 127 9.95 15.21 19.06
CA SER A 127 9.04 15.18 20.21
C SER A 127 7.58 14.78 19.91
N ALA A 128 7.25 14.42 18.66
CA ALA A 128 5.93 13.95 18.27
C ALA A 128 5.83 12.42 18.36
N LEU A 129 4.64 11.92 18.65
CA LEU A 129 4.34 10.49 18.54
C LEU A 129 4.38 10.09 17.06
N VAL A 130 5.01 8.94 16.79
CA VAL A 130 5.09 8.36 15.46
C VAL A 130 4.05 7.26 15.35
N ARG A 131 3.24 7.31 14.30
CA ARG A 131 2.27 6.28 13.94
C ARG A 131 2.76 5.56 12.70
N PRO A 132 3.17 4.27 12.80
CA PRO A 132 3.51 3.51 11.62
C PRO A 132 2.24 3.23 10.81
N TYR A 133 2.30 3.44 9.51
CA TYR A 133 1.27 3.09 8.55
C TYR A 133 1.65 1.82 7.79
N GLY A 134 2.92 1.72 7.38
CA GLY A 134 3.47 0.52 6.76
C GLY A 134 4.87 0.17 7.28
N VAL A 135 5.27 -1.08 7.12
CA VAL A 135 6.49 -1.68 7.64
C VAL A 135 7.14 -2.62 6.63
N ARG A 136 8.46 -2.52 6.46
CA ARG A 136 9.28 -3.51 5.75
C ARG A 136 10.55 -3.78 6.52
N LEU A 137 11.04 -5.03 6.49
CA LEU A 137 12.34 -5.36 7.08
C LEU A 137 13.46 -4.88 6.15
N VAL A 138 14.49 -4.29 6.73
CA VAL A 138 15.72 -3.94 6.01
C VAL A 138 16.94 -4.40 6.81
N PRO A 139 18.11 -4.60 6.19
CA PRO A 139 19.33 -4.95 6.91
C PRO A 139 19.61 -3.97 8.06
N GLY A 140 19.60 -4.50 9.29
CA GLY A 140 19.90 -3.73 10.50
C GLY A 140 18.71 -3.05 11.19
N GLY A 141 17.48 -3.18 10.66
CA GLY A 141 16.31 -2.55 11.28
C GLY A 141 15.03 -2.63 10.46
N LEU A 142 14.22 -1.58 10.55
CA LEU A 142 12.92 -1.49 9.87
C LEU A 142 12.86 -0.23 9.01
N ALA A 143 12.29 -0.34 7.81
CA ALA A 143 11.82 0.80 7.04
C ALA A 143 10.34 1.00 7.34
N LEU A 144 9.95 2.20 7.78
CA LEU A 144 8.57 2.51 8.11
C LEU A 144 8.06 3.69 7.29
N GLU A 145 6.84 3.56 6.80
CA GLU A 145 6.00 4.68 6.43
C GLU A 145 5.29 5.18 7.68
N CYS A 146 5.41 6.48 7.97
CA CYS A 146 4.96 7.04 9.23
C CYS A 146 4.20 8.34 9.07
N ARG A 147 3.27 8.55 10.00
CA ARG A 147 2.64 9.84 10.27
C ARG A 147 3.02 10.34 11.66
N SER A 148 3.14 11.66 11.81
CA SER A 148 3.17 12.29 13.13
C SER A 148 2.41 13.61 13.13
N LEU A 149 1.83 13.95 14.28
CA LEU A 149 1.11 15.21 14.48
C LEU A 149 1.68 15.92 15.70
N ARG A 150 2.09 17.17 15.53
CA ARG A 150 2.58 18.03 16.60
C ARG A 150 1.67 19.24 16.80
N PRO A 151 0.73 19.22 17.76
CA PRO A 151 -0.11 20.36 18.06
C PRO A 151 0.68 21.49 18.75
N ARG A 152 0.28 22.74 18.50
CA ARG A 152 0.82 23.97 19.09
C ARG A 152 -0.28 25.05 19.12
N GLY A 153 -1.14 25.01 20.14
CA GLY A 153 -2.32 25.89 20.22
C GLY A 153 -3.28 25.61 19.06
N ASP A 154 -3.70 26.66 18.34
CA ASP A 154 -4.58 26.55 17.16
C ASP A 154 -3.85 26.04 15.90
N ARG A 155 -2.54 25.83 15.98
CA ARG A 155 -1.74 25.27 14.90
C ARG A 155 -1.36 23.82 15.16
N ALA A 156 -1.12 23.06 14.12
CA ALA A 156 -0.48 21.76 14.22
C ALA A 156 0.41 21.48 13.01
N THR A 157 1.57 20.87 13.23
CA THR A 157 2.39 20.36 12.13
C THR A 157 2.08 18.88 11.94
N LEU A 158 1.48 18.56 10.81
CA LEU A 158 1.29 17.19 10.33
C LEU A 158 2.50 16.80 9.48
N ARG A 159 3.06 15.62 9.73
CA ARG A 159 4.18 15.07 8.94
C ARG A 159 3.82 13.70 8.41
N TYR A 160 4.12 13.49 7.14
CA TYR A 160 4.20 12.18 6.50
C TYR A 160 5.67 11.95 6.15
N PHE A 161 6.26 10.84 6.60
CA PHE A 161 7.68 10.59 6.38
C PHE A 161 8.02 9.11 6.36
N CYS A 162 9.04 8.77 5.58
CA CYS A 162 9.54 7.41 5.44
C CYS A 162 10.90 7.41 6.11
N GLY A 163 11.15 6.45 6.98
CA GLY A 163 12.37 6.41 7.79
C GLY A 163 12.88 5.02 8.03
N LEU A 164 14.19 4.94 8.28
CA LEU A 164 14.87 3.77 8.80
C LEU A 164 14.94 3.85 10.32
N PHE A 165 14.58 2.76 10.99
CA PHE A 165 14.50 2.64 12.43
C PHE A 165 15.36 1.49 12.93
N ASN A 166 16.06 1.71 14.05
CA ASN A 166 16.81 0.68 14.74
C ASN A 166 15.86 -0.26 15.51
N GLN A 167 16.35 -1.44 15.89
CA GLN A 167 15.57 -2.40 16.69
C GLN A 167 15.08 -1.86 18.04
N ASP A 168 15.68 -0.81 18.58
CA ASP A 168 15.27 -0.19 19.85
C ASP A 168 14.17 0.87 19.69
N GLY A 169 13.65 1.08 18.47
CA GLY A 169 12.64 2.11 18.20
C GLY A 169 13.23 3.43 17.71
N SER A 170 14.53 3.68 17.85
CA SER A 170 15.12 4.98 17.49
C SER A 170 15.17 5.19 15.98
N LEU A 171 14.82 6.40 15.52
CA LEU A 171 14.95 6.79 14.12
C LEU A 171 16.44 6.89 13.76
N GLN A 172 16.89 6.04 12.84
CA GLN A 172 18.23 6.10 12.28
C GLN A 172 18.33 7.20 11.23
N LYS A 173 17.38 7.24 10.29
CA LYS A 173 17.41 8.19 9.18
C LYS A 173 16.03 8.46 8.60
N LYS A 174 15.74 9.73 8.30
CA LYS A 174 14.57 10.12 7.51
C LYS A 174 14.93 10.09 6.02
N LEU A 175 14.24 9.27 5.23
CA LEU A 175 14.47 9.12 3.78
C LEU A 175 13.72 10.20 2.99
N PHE A 176 12.48 10.47 3.39
CA PHE A 176 11.63 11.51 2.82
C PHE A 176 10.72 12.10 3.90
N GLU A 177 10.35 13.37 3.76
CA GLU A 177 9.40 14.05 4.65
C GLU A 177 8.55 15.07 3.89
N ARG A 178 7.25 15.05 4.14
CA ARG A 178 6.31 16.13 3.83
C ARG A 178 5.78 16.73 5.13
N LYS A 179 5.71 18.06 5.19
CA LYS A 179 5.19 18.81 6.33
C LYS A 179 4.00 19.65 5.87
N ILE A 180 2.89 19.52 6.58
CA ILE A 180 1.69 20.32 6.37
C ILE A 180 1.44 21.10 7.66
N GLU A 181 1.44 22.42 7.56
CA GLU A 181 1.11 23.30 8.68
C GLU A 181 -0.38 23.59 8.68
N LEU A 182 -1.09 23.09 9.68
CA LEU A 182 -2.51 23.29 9.87
C LEU A 182 -2.72 24.52 10.77
N ASP A 183 -3.55 25.46 10.35
CA ASP A 183 -3.93 26.64 11.14
C ASP A 183 -5.46 26.72 11.22
N ARG A 184 -6.03 26.25 12.34
CA ARG A 184 -7.49 26.17 12.50
C ARG A 184 -8.16 27.55 12.46
N ALA A 185 -7.44 28.62 12.82
CA ALA A 185 -7.98 29.98 12.83
C ALA A 185 -8.12 30.57 11.42
N LYS A 186 -7.37 30.05 10.43
CA LYS A 186 -7.38 30.54 9.04
C LYS A 186 -8.23 29.70 8.10
N GLY A 187 -8.85 28.63 8.60
CA GLY A 187 -9.39 27.56 7.76
C GLY A 187 -8.26 26.65 7.24
N ILE A 188 -8.59 25.39 6.98
CA ILE A 188 -7.64 24.40 6.49
C ILE A 188 -8.07 24.01 5.09
N GLU A 189 -7.15 24.03 4.14
CA GLU A 189 -7.36 23.43 2.81
C GLU A 189 -6.58 22.11 2.77
N PHE A 190 -7.28 21.00 2.53
CA PHE A 190 -6.66 19.72 2.24
C PHE A 190 -6.58 19.54 0.73
N ARG A 191 -5.36 19.45 0.21
CA ARG A 191 -5.09 19.23 -1.20
C ARG A 191 -4.77 17.77 -1.42
N GLU A 192 -5.41 17.17 -2.41
CA GLU A 192 -5.15 15.78 -2.78
C GLU A 192 -3.65 15.54 -2.96
N ALA A 193 -2.94 16.39 -3.72
CA ALA A 193 -1.50 16.26 -3.98
C ALA A 193 -0.62 16.21 -2.73
N GLU A 194 -1.13 16.66 -1.58
CA GLU A 194 -0.43 16.67 -0.30
C GLU A 194 -0.82 15.49 0.61
N ALA A 195 -1.86 14.73 0.28
CA ALA A 195 -2.42 13.67 1.11
C ALA A 195 -1.47 12.47 1.32
N GLU A 196 -1.67 11.74 2.42
CA GLU A 196 -0.89 10.56 2.81
C GLU A 196 -0.87 9.50 1.71
N ARG A 197 -2.02 9.23 1.08
CA ARG A 197 -2.19 8.23 0.00
C ARG A 197 -1.43 8.53 -1.29
N VAL A 198 -0.82 9.71 -1.43
CA VAL A 198 -0.22 10.18 -2.69
C VAL A 198 1.16 9.62 -2.97
N TRP A 199 1.94 9.26 -1.98
CA TRP A 199 3.21 8.62 -2.24
C TRP A 199 3.10 7.10 -2.26
N CYS A 200 4.02 6.45 -2.95
CA CYS A 200 4.14 5.00 -2.96
C CYS A 200 5.55 4.61 -2.53
N TRP A 201 5.67 3.46 -1.88
CA TRP A 201 6.96 2.97 -1.45
C TRP A 201 7.00 1.43 -1.46
N THR A 202 8.20 0.89 -1.54
CA THR A 202 8.46 -0.55 -1.49
C THR A 202 9.93 -0.81 -1.14
N THR A 203 10.28 -2.05 -0.83
CA THR A 203 11.65 -2.49 -0.58
C THR A 203 11.97 -3.73 -1.40
N ASP A 204 13.23 -3.90 -1.80
CA ASP A 204 13.72 -5.18 -2.33
C ASP A 204 14.37 -6.04 -1.23
N ASP A 205 14.61 -7.32 -1.52
CA ASP A 205 15.27 -8.26 -0.61
C ASP A 205 16.72 -7.89 -0.26
N ARG A 206 17.33 -7.00 -1.03
CA ARG A 206 18.69 -6.49 -0.79
C ARG A 206 18.66 -5.31 0.19
N GLY A 207 17.47 -4.88 0.62
CA GLY A 207 17.24 -3.78 1.54
C GLY A 207 17.22 -2.40 0.88
N GLY A 208 17.14 -2.33 -0.45
CA GLY A 208 16.88 -1.09 -1.16
C GLY A 208 15.50 -0.56 -0.81
N VAL A 209 15.37 0.77 -0.66
CA VAL A 209 14.08 1.44 -0.39
C VAL A 209 13.74 2.35 -1.55
N TYR A 210 12.55 2.19 -2.11
CA TYR A 210 12.09 2.91 -3.29
C TYR A 210 10.88 3.76 -2.92
N LEU A 211 10.90 5.04 -3.30
CA LEU A 211 9.88 6.02 -2.94
C LEU A 211 9.47 6.82 -4.19
N ALA A 212 8.17 6.92 -4.46
CA ALA A 212 7.61 7.86 -5.43
C ALA A 212 6.78 8.91 -4.68
N PRO A 213 7.39 10.02 -4.22
CA PRO A 213 6.73 10.97 -3.33
C PRO A 213 5.90 12.04 -4.05
N GLU A 214 6.14 12.24 -5.35
CA GLU A 214 5.56 13.35 -6.10
C GLU A 214 4.23 12.95 -6.75
N TYR A 215 3.26 13.88 -6.72
CA TYR A 215 1.95 13.62 -7.31
C TYR A 215 2.00 13.64 -8.85
N SER A 216 2.54 14.71 -9.42
CA SER A 216 2.52 14.96 -10.87
C SER A 216 3.78 14.51 -11.59
N GLU A 217 4.86 14.22 -10.86
CA GLU A 217 6.15 13.88 -11.47
C GLU A 217 6.36 12.36 -11.43
N TYR A 218 6.79 11.80 -12.56
CA TYR A 218 7.25 10.42 -12.61
C TYR A 218 8.67 10.38 -12.07
N ARG A 219 8.80 10.35 -10.75
CA ARG A 219 10.09 10.40 -10.06
C ARG A 219 10.15 9.39 -8.93
N ILE A 220 11.08 8.45 -9.04
CA ILE A 220 11.31 7.40 -8.05
C ILE A 220 12.68 7.61 -7.43
N LEU A 221 12.72 7.78 -6.12
CA LEU A 221 13.92 7.88 -5.31
C LEU A 221 14.34 6.48 -4.86
N CYS A 222 15.57 6.07 -5.18
CA CYS A 222 16.10 4.75 -4.82
C CYS A 222 17.23 4.91 -3.79
N PHE A 223 17.00 4.39 -2.59
CA PHE A 223 17.93 4.42 -1.47
C PHE A 223 18.55 3.05 -1.25
N ASP A 224 19.81 3.01 -0.81
CA ASP A 224 20.40 1.77 -0.27
C ASP A 224 19.86 1.46 1.14
N ASN A 225 20.23 0.30 1.68
CA ASN A 225 19.86 -0.16 3.03
C ASN A 225 20.39 0.72 4.18
N ARG A 226 21.25 1.70 3.92
CA ARG A 226 21.70 2.72 4.89
C ARG A 226 20.96 4.04 4.69
N GLY A 227 19.98 4.06 3.79
CA GLY A 227 19.18 5.23 3.44
C GLY A 227 19.98 6.27 2.65
N VAL A 228 21.06 5.90 1.97
CA VAL A 228 21.78 6.80 1.06
C VAL A 228 21.08 6.79 -0.29
N LEU A 229 20.69 7.97 -0.78
CA LEU A 229 20.05 8.11 -2.09
C LEU A 229 21.06 7.77 -3.19
N GLN A 230 20.88 6.61 -3.82
CA GLN A 230 21.76 6.12 -4.87
C GLN A 230 21.33 6.63 -6.24
N ARG A 231 20.01 6.63 -6.50
CA ARG A 231 19.46 6.94 -7.81
C ARG A 231 18.14 7.71 -7.73
N ILE A 232 17.88 8.49 -8.76
CA ILE A 232 16.56 9.03 -9.08
C ILE A 232 16.19 8.53 -10.48
N ILE A 233 15.12 7.77 -10.59
CA ILE A 233 14.56 7.32 -11.87
C ILE A 233 13.50 8.34 -12.28
N GLU A 234 13.64 8.87 -13.48
CA GLU A 234 12.66 9.76 -14.10
C GLU A 234 12.21 9.17 -15.43
N ARG A 235 10.95 9.42 -15.81
CA ARG A 235 10.42 9.01 -17.12
C ARG A 235 9.56 10.15 -17.69
N LYS A 236 9.73 10.46 -18.97
CA LYS A 236 8.76 11.31 -19.68
C LYS A 236 7.43 10.57 -19.72
N HIS A 237 6.37 11.18 -19.20
CA HIS A 237 5.06 10.55 -19.17
C HIS A 237 4.00 11.53 -19.63
N ARG A 238 2.92 10.97 -20.19
CA ARG A 238 1.75 11.75 -20.56
C ARG A 238 0.84 11.90 -19.35
N ARG A 239 0.35 13.13 -19.15
CA ARG A 239 -0.62 13.41 -18.10
C ARG A 239 -2.02 12.99 -18.55
N VAL A 240 -2.70 12.23 -17.71
CA VAL A 240 -4.08 11.77 -17.95
C VAL A 240 -5.05 12.70 -17.26
N GLN A 241 -5.90 13.37 -18.05
CA GLN A 241 -6.94 14.23 -17.51
C GLN A 241 -8.07 13.38 -16.90
N ARG A 242 -8.56 13.79 -15.73
CA ARG A 242 -9.71 13.14 -15.08
C ARG A 242 -11.03 13.53 -15.73
N THR A 243 -12.01 12.63 -15.64
CA THR A 243 -13.40 12.98 -15.94
C THR A 243 -14.00 13.81 -14.79
N ALA A 244 -15.14 14.45 -15.03
CA ALA A 244 -15.85 15.17 -13.97
C ALA A 244 -16.32 14.23 -12.85
N GLU A 245 -16.75 13.02 -13.21
CA GLU A 245 -17.14 11.96 -12.26
C GLU A 245 -15.97 11.55 -11.36
N GLU A 246 -14.78 11.31 -11.94
CA GLU A 246 -13.57 10.98 -11.15
C GLU A 246 -13.17 12.11 -10.18
N ILE A 247 -13.36 13.37 -10.59
CA ILE A 247 -13.10 14.52 -9.73
C ILE A 247 -14.10 14.56 -8.57
N GLU A 248 -15.37 14.29 -8.82
CA GLU A 248 -16.42 14.26 -7.79
C GLU A 248 -16.19 13.13 -6.77
N GLU A 249 -15.88 11.92 -7.25
CA GLU A 249 -15.57 10.75 -6.43
C GLU A 249 -14.36 11.02 -5.53
N GLU A 250 -13.24 11.49 -6.11
CA GLU A 250 -12.02 11.78 -5.35
C GLU A 250 -12.23 12.89 -4.32
N LEU A 251 -13.04 13.89 -4.65
CA LEU A 251 -13.39 14.97 -3.73
C LEU A 251 -14.23 14.45 -2.56
N ALA A 252 -15.18 13.54 -2.82
CA ALA A 252 -15.98 12.92 -1.79
C ALA A 252 -15.12 12.09 -0.83
N ILE A 253 -14.17 11.29 -1.35
CA ILE A 253 -13.22 10.51 -0.54
C ILE A 253 -12.38 11.43 0.34
N LEU A 254 -11.74 12.44 -0.28
CA LEU A 254 -10.85 13.35 0.46
C LEU A 254 -11.62 14.12 1.55
N THR A 255 -12.87 14.50 1.27
CA THR A 255 -13.75 15.16 2.25
C THR A 255 -14.09 14.21 3.40
N ALA A 256 -14.43 12.96 3.11
CA ALA A 256 -14.72 11.95 4.13
C ALA A 256 -13.51 11.67 5.04
N GLU A 257 -12.30 11.57 4.47
CA GLU A 257 -11.04 11.40 5.23
C GLU A 257 -10.79 12.53 6.23
N HIS A 258 -11.30 13.74 5.93
CA HIS A 258 -11.04 14.95 6.70
C HIS A 258 -12.27 15.48 7.44
N GLN A 259 -13.32 14.66 7.60
CA GLN A 259 -14.57 15.04 8.27
C GLN A 259 -14.40 15.56 9.71
N ALA A 260 -13.31 15.16 10.39
CA ALA A 260 -12.94 15.67 11.71
C ALA A 260 -12.57 17.17 11.73
N PHE A 261 -12.47 17.81 10.56
CA PHE A 261 -12.20 19.23 10.37
C PHE A 261 -13.39 19.90 9.65
N PRO A 262 -14.49 20.21 10.35
CA PRO A 262 -15.75 20.65 9.73
C PRO A 262 -15.68 21.98 8.97
N ASN A 263 -14.65 22.79 9.22
CA ASN A 263 -14.40 24.06 8.50
C ASN A 263 -13.32 23.94 7.43
N ALA A 264 -12.86 22.72 7.11
CA ALA A 264 -11.87 22.50 6.08
C ALA A 264 -12.51 22.43 4.70
N SER A 265 -11.78 22.91 3.70
CA SER A 265 -12.10 22.70 2.29
C SER A 265 -11.19 21.62 1.73
N CYS A 266 -11.67 20.89 0.72
CA CYS A 266 -10.87 19.91 -0.01
C CYS A 266 -10.73 20.32 -1.49
N SER A 267 -9.57 20.05 -2.08
CA SER A 267 -9.33 20.24 -3.51
C SER A 267 -8.61 19.04 -4.09
N VAL A 268 -8.99 18.66 -5.32
CA VAL A 268 -8.46 17.50 -6.04
C VAL A 268 -7.85 17.93 -7.37
N GLU A 269 -6.86 17.17 -7.83
CA GLU A 269 -6.11 17.51 -9.03
C GLU A 269 -6.91 17.19 -10.29
N SER A 270 -6.77 18.01 -11.34
CA SER A 270 -7.47 17.79 -12.62
C SER A 270 -6.86 16.66 -13.46
N TYR A 271 -5.66 16.20 -13.09
CA TYR A 271 -4.95 15.11 -13.75
C TYR A 271 -4.67 14.01 -12.73
N ARG A 272 -4.69 12.77 -13.19
CA ARG A 272 -4.32 11.62 -12.37
C ARG A 272 -2.84 11.67 -11.96
N ARG A 273 -2.53 11.06 -10.83
CA ARG A 273 -1.16 10.90 -10.29
C ARG A 273 -0.23 10.16 -11.27
N ALA A 274 1.03 10.58 -11.38
CA ALA A 274 1.99 9.99 -12.32
C ALA A 274 2.33 8.53 -11.97
N VAL A 275 2.73 8.26 -10.72
CA VAL A 275 3.05 6.93 -10.20
C VAL A 275 1.97 6.51 -9.20
N VAL A 276 1.33 5.37 -9.43
CA VAL A 276 0.19 4.88 -8.64
C VAL A 276 0.57 3.74 -7.70
N ASN A 277 1.60 2.96 -8.02
CA ASN A 277 2.13 1.92 -7.15
C ASN A 277 3.55 1.55 -7.57
N LEU A 278 4.35 1.06 -6.62
CA LEU A 278 5.69 0.54 -6.83
C LEU A 278 5.74 -0.90 -6.33
N LEU A 279 6.32 -1.79 -7.14
CA LEU A 279 6.62 -3.15 -6.78
C LEU A 279 8.09 -3.42 -7.08
N ALA A 280 8.88 -3.68 -6.04
CA ALA A 280 10.23 -4.18 -6.19
C ALA A 280 10.21 -5.70 -6.31
N ARG A 281 11.05 -6.23 -7.20
CA ARG A 281 11.30 -7.65 -7.37
C ARG A 281 12.66 -8.03 -6.76
N ASP A 282 12.85 -9.30 -6.48
CA ASP A 282 14.03 -9.84 -5.81
C ASP A 282 15.33 -9.61 -6.61
N ASP A 283 15.22 -9.51 -7.94
CA ASP A 283 16.32 -9.19 -8.85
C ASP A 283 16.68 -7.69 -8.86
N GLY A 284 15.85 -6.86 -8.22
CA GLY A 284 15.99 -5.41 -8.20
C GLY A 284 15.24 -4.67 -9.28
N CYS A 285 14.54 -5.38 -10.17
CA CYS A 285 13.66 -4.74 -11.12
C CYS A 285 12.50 -4.07 -10.38
N LEU A 286 12.02 -2.96 -10.93
CA LEU A 286 10.86 -2.26 -10.43
C LEU A 286 9.74 -2.37 -11.45
N TRP A 287 8.58 -2.85 -11.01
CA TRP A 287 7.34 -2.68 -11.74
C TRP A 287 6.60 -1.47 -11.18
N VAL A 288 6.30 -0.53 -12.06
CA VAL A 288 5.71 0.76 -11.70
C VAL A 288 4.37 0.89 -12.38
N ARG A 289 3.31 0.97 -11.57
CA ARG A 289 1.98 1.26 -12.09
C ARG A 289 1.82 2.76 -12.27
N THR A 290 1.37 3.19 -13.44
CA THR A 290 1.08 4.59 -13.76
C THR A 290 -0.41 4.86 -13.80
N ALA A 291 -0.82 6.12 -13.91
CA ALA A 291 -2.22 6.48 -14.18
C ALA A 291 -2.76 5.96 -15.53
N GLU A 292 -1.87 5.68 -16.47
CA GLU A 292 -2.16 5.08 -17.79
C GLU A 292 -2.15 3.56 -17.76
N GLY A 293 -1.69 2.95 -16.65
CA GLY A 293 -1.60 1.51 -16.48
C GLY A 293 -2.93 0.78 -16.57
N TRP A 294 -4.04 1.52 -16.51
CA TRP A 294 -5.36 1.00 -16.82
C TRP A 294 -5.61 1.15 -18.31
N ALA A 295 -5.69 0.02 -19.02
CA ALA A 295 -5.97 -0.04 -20.45
C ALA A 295 -7.40 -0.51 -20.74
N PRO A 296 -8.46 0.18 -20.28
CA PRO A 296 -9.84 -0.24 -20.50
C PRO A 296 -10.21 -0.30 -22.00
N GLY A 297 -9.38 0.26 -22.88
CA GLY A 297 -9.51 0.20 -24.33
C GLY A 297 -8.82 -1.01 -25.00
N GLU A 298 -7.93 -1.74 -24.32
CA GLU A 298 -7.32 -2.97 -24.83
C GLU A 298 -8.08 -4.18 -24.27
N SER A 299 -9.01 -4.73 -25.07
CA SER A 299 -9.84 -5.87 -24.69
C SER A 299 -8.99 -7.02 -24.12
N GLY A 300 -9.23 -7.37 -22.85
CA GLY A 300 -8.56 -8.47 -22.16
C GLY A 300 -7.31 -8.08 -21.36
N ILE A 301 -6.78 -6.85 -21.49
CA ILE A 301 -5.67 -6.38 -20.66
C ILE A 301 -6.21 -5.72 -19.39
N ALA A 302 -5.84 -6.30 -18.26
CA ALA A 302 -6.27 -5.88 -16.94
C ALA A 302 -5.39 -4.76 -16.37
N LEU A 303 -4.07 -4.86 -16.56
CA LEU A 303 -3.10 -3.93 -16.01
C LEU A 303 -1.89 -3.79 -16.93
N ILE A 304 -1.33 -2.60 -17.03
CA ILE A 304 -0.04 -2.31 -17.65
C ILE A 304 0.86 -1.67 -16.59
N VAL A 305 2.06 -2.20 -16.46
CA VAL A 305 3.11 -1.64 -15.59
C VAL A 305 4.37 -1.36 -16.40
N ASP A 306 5.09 -0.31 -16.03
CA ASP A 306 6.41 -0.03 -16.58
C ASP A 306 7.44 -0.88 -15.83
N GLU A 307 8.28 -1.62 -16.56
CA GLU A 307 9.39 -2.38 -15.99
C GLU A 307 10.69 -1.59 -16.11
N PHE A 308 11.33 -1.35 -14.97
CA PHE A 308 12.67 -0.80 -14.90
C PHE A 308 13.64 -1.87 -14.43
N GLN A 309 14.80 -1.93 -15.07
CA GLN A 309 15.92 -2.75 -14.60
C GLN A 309 16.48 -2.19 -13.29
N ALA A 310 17.31 -2.99 -12.60
CA ALA A 310 17.94 -2.61 -11.34
C ALA A 310 18.84 -1.35 -11.44
N ASP A 311 19.26 -0.95 -12.63
CA ASP A 311 20.01 0.28 -12.92
C ASP A 311 19.10 1.49 -13.23
N GLY A 312 17.77 1.30 -13.25
CA GLY A 312 16.78 2.34 -13.49
C GLY A 312 16.47 2.62 -14.96
N ILE A 313 16.96 1.80 -15.89
CA ILE A 313 16.61 1.90 -17.30
C ILE A 313 15.21 1.34 -17.54
N PHE A 314 14.38 2.11 -18.25
CA PHE A 314 13.03 1.73 -18.66
C PHE A 314 13.10 0.69 -19.78
N GLU A 315 12.89 -0.56 -19.41
CA GLU A 315 13.14 -1.70 -20.27
C GLU A 315 11.99 -1.94 -21.24
N ARG A 316 10.78 -2.07 -20.71
CA ARG A 316 9.56 -2.44 -21.45
C ARG A 316 8.32 -2.14 -20.62
N GLN A 317 7.16 -2.27 -21.25
CA GLN A 317 5.91 -2.39 -20.53
C GLN A 317 5.52 -3.86 -20.35
N VAL A 318 4.97 -4.20 -19.19
CA VAL A 318 4.43 -5.50 -18.89
C VAL A 318 2.91 -5.40 -18.84
N LYS A 319 2.22 -6.17 -19.67
CA LYS A 319 0.77 -6.25 -19.74
C LYS A 319 0.29 -7.49 -19.02
N LEU A 320 -0.58 -7.34 -18.03
CA LEU A 320 -1.27 -8.44 -17.37
C LEU A 320 -2.62 -8.63 -18.04
N GLN A 321 -2.82 -9.78 -18.67
CA GLN A 321 -4.05 -10.16 -19.33
C GLN A 321 -4.97 -10.87 -18.33
N GLY A 322 -6.23 -10.44 -18.26
CA GLY A 322 -7.27 -11.04 -17.41
C GLY A 322 -8.39 -10.06 -17.08
N ARG A 323 -9.10 -10.32 -15.98
CA ARG A 323 -10.21 -9.48 -15.51
C ARG A 323 -9.85 -8.82 -14.19
N ILE A 324 -9.60 -7.51 -14.23
CA ILE A 324 -9.44 -6.66 -13.05
C ILE A 324 -10.28 -5.39 -13.31
N ASP A 325 -11.03 -4.98 -12.31
CA ASP A 325 -11.63 -3.66 -12.21
C ASP A 325 -10.63 -2.69 -11.56
N ALA A 326 -10.27 -1.69 -12.33
CA ALA A 326 -9.30 -0.68 -11.96
C ALA A 326 -9.62 0.13 -10.70
N ARG A 327 -10.92 0.32 -10.47
CA ARG A 327 -11.43 1.22 -9.45
C ARG A 327 -11.75 0.47 -8.17
N GLU A 328 -12.12 -0.80 -8.28
CA GLU A 328 -12.63 -1.60 -7.16
C GLU A 328 -11.72 -2.76 -6.73
N ASP A 329 -10.74 -3.17 -7.54
CA ASP A 329 -9.86 -4.26 -7.15
C ASP A 329 -8.53 -3.76 -6.56
N LEU A 330 -8.15 -4.35 -5.43
CA LEU A 330 -6.79 -4.28 -4.92
C LEU A 330 -5.96 -5.41 -5.54
N ILE A 331 -4.81 -5.03 -6.09
CA ILE A 331 -3.83 -5.96 -6.65
C ILE A 331 -2.57 -5.96 -5.80
N ARG A 332 -2.06 -7.15 -5.53
CA ARG A 332 -0.74 -7.40 -4.93
C ARG A 332 -0.03 -8.46 -5.74
N ILE A 333 1.26 -8.28 -5.96
CA ILE A 333 2.08 -9.21 -6.74
C ILE A 333 3.23 -9.64 -5.85
N HIS A 334 3.45 -10.95 -5.77
CA HIS A 334 4.50 -11.58 -4.98
C HIS A 334 5.23 -12.57 -5.88
N GLY A 335 6.43 -12.21 -6.33
CA GLY A 335 7.15 -12.95 -7.36
C GLY A 335 6.35 -13.07 -8.65
N ASP A 336 5.89 -14.28 -8.96
CA ASP A 336 5.07 -14.59 -10.14
C ASP A 336 3.60 -14.86 -9.79
N LEU A 337 3.19 -14.62 -8.54
CA LEU A 337 1.80 -14.67 -8.11
C LEU A 337 1.17 -13.28 -8.14
N CYS A 338 -0.08 -13.20 -8.59
CA CYS A 338 -0.90 -12.01 -8.56
C CYS A 338 -2.16 -12.29 -7.76
N PHE A 339 -2.40 -11.50 -6.73
CA PHE A 339 -3.58 -11.57 -5.88
C PHE A 339 -4.51 -10.42 -6.21
N ARG A 340 -5.77 -10.76 -6.45
CA ARG A 340 -6.86 -9.81 -6.63
C ARG A 340 -7.80 -9.91 -5.43
N MET A 341 -7.99 -8.81 -4.74
CA MET A 341 -8.96 -8.68 -3.66
C MET A 341 -10.06 -7.73 -4.12
N THR A 342 -11.31 -8.18 -4.07
CA THR A 342 -12.46 -7.32 -4.38
C THR A 342 -12.76 -6.47 -3.15
N SER A 343 -12.45 -5.18 -3.21
CA SER A 343 -12.77 -4.25 -2.12
C SER A 343 -13.43 -3.02 -2.71
N SER A 344 -14.73 -2.83 -2.47
CA SER A 344 -15.32 -1.61 -3.01
C SER A 344 -14.69 -0.37 -2.38
N LEU A 345 -14.44 0.68 -3.16
CA LEU A 345 -13.98 1.97 -2.64
C LEU A 345 -14.95 2.49 -1.55
N GLY A 346 -16.24 2.18 -1.72
CA GLY A 346 -17.29 2.39 -0.73
C GLY A 346 -17.08 1.61 0.58
N SER A 347 -16.52 0.40 0.55
CA SER A 347 -16.16 -0.37 1.76
C SER A 347 -15.07 0.34 2.56
N TYR A 348 -14.07 0.89 1.88
CA TYR A 348 -12.98 1.63 2.50
C TYR A 348 -13.48 2.96 3.11
N VAL A 349 -14.27 3.75 2.37
CA VAL A 349 -14.86 5.01 2.85
C VAL A 349 -15.84 4.77 4.02
N SER A 350 -16.62 3.69 3.97
CA SER A 350 -17.53 3.31 5.07
C SER A 350 -16.74 2.88 6.31
N ALA A 351 -15.65 2.13 6.14
CA ALA A 351 -14.76 1.75 7.24
C ALA A 351 -14.05 2.97 7.88
N LEU A 352 -13.65 3.97 7.09
CA LEU A 352 -13.07 5.22 7.59
C LEU A 352 -14.07 6.09 8.36
N SER A 353 -15.36 6.04 8.00
CA SER A 353 -16.43 6.81 8.63
C SER A 353 -17.06 6.10 9.85
N ALA A 354 -16.85 4.79 10.01
CA ALA A 354 -17.30 4.00 11.18
C ALA A 354 -16.63 4.36 12.52
N GLY A 355 -15.72 5.35 12.55
CA GLY A 355 -15.24 5.98 13.78
C GLY A 355 -16.31 6.78 14.54
N THR A 356 -17.53 6.89 14.00
CA THR A 356 -18.73 7.35 14.71
C THR A 356 -19.82 6.30 14.57
N ASP A 357 -20.22 5.70 15.70
CA ASP A 357 -21.41 4.86 15.92
C ASP A 357 -22.28 4.59 14.68
N SER A 358 -22.13 3.41 14.07
CA SER A 358 -23.25 2.59 13.58
C SER A 358 -22.75 1.35 12.84
N SER A 359 -23.03 0.19 13.44
CA SER A 359 -23.29 -1.02 12.68
C SER A 359 -24.51 -0.77 11.80
N GLU A 360 -24.32 -0.57 10.49
CA GLU A 360 -25.29 -0.78 9.40
C GLU A 360 -24.92 0.14 8.23
N HIS A 361 -23.94 -0.26 7.41
CA HIS A 361 -23.96 0.01 5.97
C HIS A 361 -22.98 -0.95 5.30
N ARG A 362 -23.51 -2.07 4.77
CA ARG A 362 -22.76 -2.88 3.82
C ARG A 362 -22.76 -2.12 2.49
N PRO A 363 -21.60 -1.84 1.89
CA PRO A 363 -21.54 -1.21 0.58
C PRO A 363 -22.17 -2.11 -0.48
N ALA A 364 -22.69 -1.49 -1.54
CA ALA A 364 -23.32 -2.15 -2.67
C ALA A 364 -22.26 -2.86 -3.55
N GLY A 365 -21.78 -4.01 -3.10
CA GLY A 365 -20.87 -4.89 -3.82
C GLY A 365 -21.17 -6.36 -3.52
N GLY A 366 -20.69 -7.26 -4.39
CA GLY A 366 -20.72 -8.70 -4.10
C GLY A 366 -19.96 -9.04 -2.82
N ALA A 367 -20.09 -10.28 -2.34
CA ALA A 367 -19.30 -10.74 -1.20
C ALA A 367 -17.79 -10.52 -1.47
N PRO A 368 -16.98 -10.08 -0.49
CA PRO A 368 -15.55 -9.93 -0.70
C PRO A 368 -14.93 -11.25 -1.16
N GLU A 369 -14.01 -11.17 -2.10
CA GLU A 369 -13.33 -12.29 -2.71
C GLU A 369 -11.82 -12.04 -2.75
N VAL A 370 -11.06 -13.12 -2.64
CA VAL A 370 -9.63 -13.15 -2.87
C VAL A 370 -9.34 -14.21 -3.92
N ILE A 371 -8.66 -13.81 -4.99
CA ILE A 371 -8.33 -14.69 -6.11
C ILE A 371 -6.82 -14.66 -6.30
N CYS A 372 -6.21 -15.84 -6.39
CA CYS A 372 -4.79 -16.00 -6.69
C CYS A 372 -4.61 -16.45 -8.14
N TYR A 373 -3.71 -15.77 -8.84
CA TYR A 373 -3.33 -16.04 -10.21
C TYR A 373 -1.84 -16.34 -10.30
N GLN A 374 -1.48 -17.30 -11.14
CA GLN A 374 -0.13 -17.46 -11.64
C GLN A 374 0.06 -16.54 -12.85
N LEU A 375 1.12 -15.74 -12.87
CA LEU A 375 1.54 -14.99 -14.04
C LEU A 375 2.32 -15.93 -14.97
N GLU A 376 1.79 -16.19 -16.16
CA GLU A 376 2.45 -17.00 -17.19
C GLU A 376 2.76 -16.13 -18.42
N LEU A 377 4.04 -16.01 -18.79
CA LEU A 377 4.45 -15.23 -19.97
C LEU A 377 3.85 -15.84 -21.25
N VAL A 378 3.12 -15.03 -22.01
CA VAL A 378 2.58 -15.42 -23.31
C VAL A 378 3.73 -15.51 -24.31
N ARG A 379 3.92 -16.70 -24.91
CA ARG A 379 5.00 -16.98 -25.86
C ARG A 379 4.65 -16.63 -27.30
#